data_AF-A0AAV6LI05-F1
#
_entry.id   AF-A0AAV6LI05-F1
#
_cell.length_a   1.000
_cell.length_b   1.000
_cell.length_c   1.000
_cell.angle_alpha   90.00
_cell.angle_beta   90.00
_cell.angle_gamma   90.00
#
_symmetry.space_group_name_H-M   'P 1'
#
loop_
_entity.id
_entity.type
_entity.pdbx_description
1 polymer ?
#
loop_
_entity_poly.entity_id
_entity_poly.type
_entity_poly.pdbx_seq_one_letter_code
_entity_poly.pdbx_strand_id
1 'polypeptide(L)'
;MDASRAEGCSSSSIPISPQWVYDVFVSFRGTDTRKKFTSHLFVALEDNGFRTFRDDKELERGEFISDGLLKAIEGSRISLIVFSKDYAGSRWCLDELVKIMDCKETFK
;
A
#
# COMPACT_ATOMS: atom_id res chain seq x y z
N MET A 1 33.23 45.93 25.93
CA MET A 1 33.65 44.79 25.10
C MET A 1 32.45 43.87 25.02
N ASP A 2 31.89 43.77 23.82
CA ASP A 2 30.53 43.33 23.51
C ASP A 2 30.27 41.85 23.79
N ALA A 3 29.04 41.54 24.21
CA ALA A 3 28.55 40.19 24.35
C ALA A 3 28.02 39.68 23.00
N SER A 4 28.83 38.88 22.29
CA SER A 4 28.41 38.26 21.03
C SER A 4 27.51 37.05 21.27
N ARG A 5 26.28 37.14 20.75
CA ARG A 5 25.24 36.10 20.73
C ARG A 5 25.72 34.88 19.91
N ALA A 6 25.47 33.69 20.43
CA ALA A 6 25.59 32.45 19.65
C ALA A 6 24.36 32.32 18.74
N GLU A 7 24.57 32.37 17.42
CA GLU A 7 23.54 32.02 16.45
C GLU A 7 23.43 30.49 16.39
N GLY A 8 22.32 29.96 16.90
CA GLY A 8 21.98 28.55 16.80
C GLY A 8 21.68 28.19 15.35
N CYS A 9 22.40 27.18 14.84
CA CYS A 9 22.15 26.56 13.56
C CYS A 9 20.68 26.11 13.49
N SER A 10 19.89 26.77 12.66
CA SER A 10 18.52 26.34 12.38
C SER A 10 18.60 25.01 11.65
N SER A 11 18.38 23.91 12.37
CA SER A 11 18.15 22.61 11.75
C SER A 11 16.88 22.73 10.93
N SER A 12 17.01 22.83 9.61
CA SER A 12 15.90 22.59 8.70
C SER A 12 15.49 21.14 8.88
N SER A 13 14.46 20.90 9.68
CA SER A 13 13.76 19.63 9.72
C SER A 13 13.17 19.40 8.34
N ILE A 14 13.89 18.68 7.49
CA ILE A 14 13.32 18.15 6.26
C ILE A 14 12.11 17.33 6.71
N PRO A 15 10.87 17.67 6.28
CA PRO A 15 9.74 16.82 6.57
C PRO A 15 10.08 15.45 6.00
N ILE A 16 10.16 14.43 6.87
CA ILE A 16 10.33 13.05 6.46
C ILE A 16 9.11 12.77 5.60
N SER A 17 9.28 12.82 4.28
CA SER A 17 8.26 12.33 3.37
C SER A 17 7.98 10.89 3.79
N PRO A 18 6.70 10.47 3.90
CA PRO A 18 6.40 9.07 4.15
C PRO A 18 7.17 8.26 3.10
N GLN A 19 8.14 7.48 3.56
CA GLN A 19 8.93 6.62 2.68
C GLN A 19 8.00 5.49 2.25
N TRP A 20 7.24 5.75 1.19
CA TRP A 20 6.40 4.75 0.55
C TRP A 20 7.32 3.59 0.12
N VAL A 21 7.09 2.44 0.75
CA VAL A 21 7.80 1.20 0.44
C VAL A 21 7.41 0.74 -0.97
N TYR A 22 6.12 0.91 -1.31
CA TYR A 22 5.55 0.58 -2.61
C TYR A 22 4.85 1.79 -3.22
N ASP A 23 4.86 1.84 -4.54
CA ASP A 23 4.11 2.84 -5.30
C ASP A 23 2.63 2.46 -5.36
N VAL A 24 2.33 1.16 -5.54
CA VAL A 24 0.96 0.63 -5.69
C VAL A 24 0.77 -0.64 -4.86
N PHE A 25 -0.30 -0.66 -4.06
CA PHE A 25 -0.89 -1.87 -3.49
C PHE A 25 -2.06 -2.32 -4.36
N VAL A 26 -2.10 -3.60 -4.77
CA VAL A 26 -3.20 -4.12 -5.60
C VAL A 26 -4.01 -5.16 -4.81
N SER A 27 -5.27 -4.82 -4.49
CA SER A 27 -6.23 -5.76 -3.90
C SER A 27 -7.12 -6.37 -4.97
N PHE A 28 -7.22 -7.70 -5.02
CA PHE A 28 -8.03 -8.41 -6.01
C PHE A 28 -8.43 -9.80 -5.52
N ARG A 29 -9.54 -10.35 -6.02
CA ARG A 29 -9.88 -11.74 -5.75
C ARG A 29 -9.09 -12.67 -6.66
N GLY A 30 -8.16 -13.43 -6.07
CA GLY A 30 -7.26 -14.34 -6.78
C GLY A 30 -7.99 -15.28 -7.75
N THR A 31 -9.04 -15.96 -7.26
CA THR A 31 -9.83 -16.93 -8.04
C THR A 31 -10.50 -16.33 -9.28
N ASP A 32 -10.74 -15.02 -9.30
CA ASP A 32 -11.55 -14.38 -10.32
C ASP A 32 -10.68 -13.82 -11.44
N THR A 33 -9.60 -13.12 -11.07
CA THR A 33 -8.89 -12.20 -11.98
C THR A 33 -7.40 -12.47 -12.12
N ARG A 34 -6.78 -13.33 -11.28
CA ARG A 34 -5.33 -13.53 -11.23
C ARG A 34 -4.68 -13.79 -12.58
N LYS A 35 -5.12 -14.85 -13.26
CA LYS A 35 -4.56 -15.32 -14.54
C LYS A 35 -5.19 -14.62 -15.76
N LYS A 36 -5.94 -13.54 -15.51
CA LYS A 36 -6.69 -12.79 -16.53
C LYS A 36 -6.28 -11.32 -16.45
N PHE A 37 -7.21 -10.45 -16.09
CA PHE A 37 -6.98 -9.02 -15.97
C PHE A 37 -5.80 -8.66 -15.07
N THR A 38 -5.72 -9.28 -13.89
CA THR A 38 -4.72 -8.89 -12.88
C THR A 38 -3.29 -9.24 -13.31
N SER A 39 -3.07 -10.35 -14.02
CA SER A 39 -1.74 -10.65 -14.57
C SER A 39 -1.28 -9.60 -15.58
N HIS A 40 -2.17 -9.12 -16.44
CA HIS A 40 -1.84 -8.06 -17.39
C HIS A 40 -1.62 -6.71 -16.69
N LEU A 41 -2.41 -6.42 -15.65
CA LEU A 41 -2.22 -5.22 -14.83
C LEU A 41 -0.83 -5.19 -14.18
N PHE A 42 -0.38 -6.30 -13.59
CA PHE A 42 0.95 -6.36 -12.98
C PHE A 42 2.08 -6.15 -13.99
N VAL A 43 2.00 -6.80 -15.16
CA VAL A 43 2.98 -6.58 -16.24
C VAL A 43 3.01 -5.11 -16.65
N ALA A 44 1.85 -4.48 -16.86
CA ALA A 44 1.79 -3.07 -17.23
C ALA A 44 2.36 -2.14 -16.14
N LEU A 45 2.12 -2.42 -14.86
CA LEU A 45 2.69 -1.64 -13.76
C LEU A 45 4.22 -1.78 -13.70
N GLU A 46 4.73 -3.00 -13.84
CA GLU A 46 6.17 -3.28 -13.88
C GLU A 46 6.86 -2.62 -15.09
N ASP A 47 6.27 -2.74 -16.28
CA ASP A 47 6.78 -2.13 -17.51
C ASP A 47 6.85 -0.60 -17.43
N ASN A 48 6.01 0.02 -16.58
CA ASN A 48 6.02 1.46 -16.32
C ASN A 48 6.84 1.86 -15.08
N GLY A 49 7.55 0.91 -14.46
CA GLY A 49 8.46 1.18 -13.34
C GLY A 49 7.80 1.36 -11.97
N PHE A 50 6.54 0.95 -11.80
CA PHE A 50 5.85 1.03 -10.51
C PHE A 50 6.22 -0.16 -9.62
N ARG A 51 6.79 0.13 -8.44
CA ARG A 51 7.04 -0.89 -7.40
C ARG A 51 5.71 -1.29 -6.80
N THR A 52 5.22 -2.45 -7.19
CA THR A 52 3.88 -2.91 -6.84
C THR A 52 3.94 -4.05 -5.84
N PHE A 53 3.16 -3.96 -4.75
CA PHE A 53 2.93 -5.11 -3.88
C PHE A 53 1.82 -5.99 -4.46
N ARG A 54 2.13 -7.25 -4.73
CA ARG A 54 1.14 -8.25 -5.19
C ARG A 54 0.61 -9.03 -4.00
N ASP A 55 -0.67 -8.87 -3.70
CA ASP A 55 -1.34 -9.73 -2.74
C ASP A 55 -1.87 -11.02 -3.40
N ASP A 56 -1.12 -12.11 -3.28
CA ASP A 56 -1.39 -13.38 -3.95
C ASP A 56 -2.37 -14.25 -3.14
N LYS A 57 -3.68 -13.99 -3.27
CA LYS A 57 -4.76 -14.64 -2.49
C LYS A 57 -5.14 -16.11 -2.81
N GLU A 58 -4.40 -16.85 -3.64
CA GLU A 58 -4.60 -18.31 -3.81
C GLU A 58 -3.73 -19.11 -2.84
N LEU A 59 -2.77 -18.46 -2.16
CA LEU A 59 -1.84 -19.07 -1.20
C LEU A 59 -2.25 -18.74 0.24
N GLU A 60 -3.52 -18.90 0.60
CA GLU A 60 -3.96 -18.76 2.00
C GLU A 60 -3.32 -19.85 2.88
N ARG A 61 -2.26 -19.49 3.60
CA ARG A 61 -1.97 -20.03 4.93
C ARG A 61 -1.99 -18.88 5.94
N GLY A 62 -3.06 -18.80 6.72
CA GLY A 62 -3.10 -18.06 7.99
C GLY A 62 -4.38 -17.28 8.19
N GLU A 63 -4.96 -17.38 9.39
CA GLU A 63 -6.30 -16.91 9.77
C GLU A 63 -6.45 -15.38 9.96
N PHE A 64 -5.42 -14.59 9.65
CA PHE A 64 -5.42 -13.13 9.83
C PHE A 64 -4.68 -12.41 8.69
N ILE A 65 -5.02 -11.13 8.46
CA ILE A 65 -4.16 -10.22 7.69
C ILE A 65 -2.78 -10.23 8.35
N SER A 66 -1.76 -10.71 7.64
CA SER A 66 -0.40 -10.71 8.19
C SER A 66 0.08 -9.29 8.47
N ASP A 67 0.91 -9.09 9.49
CA ASP A 67 1.54 -7.79 9.77
C ASP A 67 2.28 -7.22 8.55
N GLY A 68 2.79 -8.10 7.67
CA GLY A 68 3.39 -7.71 6.39
C GLY A 68 2.40 -7.10 5.41
N LEU A 69 1.18 -7.62 5.35
CA LEU A 69 0.11 -7.12 4.49
C LEU A 69 -0.42 -5.75 4.98
N LEU A 70 -0.57 -5.57 6.30
CA LEU A 70 -0.92 -4.26 6.88
C LEU A 70 0.14 -3.20 6.55
N LYS A 71 1.42 -3.54 6.74
CA LYS A 71 2.53 -2.64 6.42
C LYS A 71 2.62 -2.34 4.93
N ALA A 72 2.25 -3.29 4.06
CA ALA A 72 2.20 -3.05 2.63
C ALA A 72 1.10 -2.04 2.27
N ILE A 73 -0.09 -2.14 2.87
CA ILE A 73 -1.19 -1.19 2.66
C ILE A 73 -0.79 0.21 3.16
N GLU A 74 -0.32 0.32 4.40
CA GLU A 74 0.09 1.60 4.99
C GLU A 74 1.31 2.22 4.30
N GLY A 75 2.23 1.38 3.83
CA GLY A 75 3.46 1.78 3.13
C GLY A 75 3.28 2.01 1.64
N SER A 76 2.06 1.96 1.10
CA SER A 76 1.77 2.16 -0.31
C SER A 76 1.19 3.54 -0.60
N ARG A 77 1.70 4.19 -1.65
CA ARG A 77 1.21 5.51 -2.08
C ARG A 77 -0.18 5.45 -2.72
N ILE A 78 -0.47 4.40 -3.47
CA ILE A 78 -1.75 4.19 -4.18
C ILE A 78 -2.29 2.81 -3.80
N SER A 79 -3.59 2.71 -3.52
CA SER A 79 -4.30 1.44 -3.44
C SER A 79 -5.20 1.28 -4.66
N LEU A 80 -5.00 0.20 -5.42
CA LEU A 80 -5.77 -0.17 -6.61
C LEU A 80 -6.62 -1.40 -6.27
N ILE A 81 -7.94 -1.25 -6.31
CA ILE A 81 -8.89 -2.32 -5.98
C ILE A 81 -9.52 -2.85 -7.27
N VAL A 82 -9.33 -4.13 -7.55
CA VAL A 82 -9.95 -4.83 -8.70
C VAL A 82 -11.18 -5.57 -8.22
N PHE A 83 -12.33 -4.91 -8.28
CA PHE A 83 -13.60 -5.55 -7.98
C PHE A 83 -13.97 -6.60 -9.05
N SER A 84 -14.45 -7.74 -8.58
CA SER A 84 -14.90 -8.86 -9.39
C SER A 84 -16.15 -9.47 -8.78
N LYS A 85 -16.77 -10.43 -9.49
CA LYS A 85 -18.04 -11.02 -9.11
C LYS A 85 -18.03 -11.56 -7.67
N ASP A 86 -16.98 -12.27 -7.28
CA ASP A 86 -16.90 -12.95 -5.99
C ASP A 86 -15.90 -12.25 -5.03
N TYR A 87 -15.55 -10.99 -5.29
CA TYR A 87 -14.67 -10.20 -4.43
C TYR A 87 -15.20 -10.12 -3.00
N ALA A 88 -16.48 -9.75 -2.85
CA ALA A 88 -17.14 -9.67 -1.54
C ALA A 88 -17.45 -11.05 -0.93
N GLY A 89 -17.24 -12.15 -1.67
CA GLY A 89 -17.30 -13.50 -1.15
C GLY A 89 -16.06 -13.89 -0.33
N SER A 90 -15.03 -13.05 -0.31
CA SER A 90 -13.78 -13.26 0.43
C SER A 90 -13.68 -12.32 1.60
N ARG A 91 -13.71 -12.87 2.82
CA ARG A 91 -13.47 -12.09 4.04
C ARG A 91 -12.14 -11.32 3.99
N TRP A 92 -11.07 -11.96 3.49
CA TRP A 92 -9.78 -11.28 3.27
C TRP A 92 -9.88 -10.04 2.40
N CYS A 93 -10.55 -10.15 1.24
CA CYS A 93 -10.73 -9.02 0.34
C CYS A 93 -11.51 -7.86 1.00
N LEU A 94 -12.42 -8.16 1.93
CA LEU A 94 -13.16 -7.16 2.69
C LEU A 94 -12.34 -6.57 3.84
N ASP A 95 -11.59 -7.38 4.58
CA ASP A 95 -10.73 -6.90 5.68
C ASP A 95 -9.63 -5.96 5.14
N GLU A 96 -9.03 -6.28 3.97
CA GLU A 96 -8.13 -5.37 3.27
C GLU A 96 -8.82 -4.08 2.83
N LEU A 97 -10.04 -4.17 2.29
CA LEU A 97 -10.79 -3.00 1.84
C LEU A 97 -11.06 -2.05 3.00
N VAL A 98 -11.47 -2.58 4.17
CA VAL A 98 -11.63 -1.79 5.40
C VAL A 98 -10.31 -1.10 5.75
N LYS A 99 -9.19 -1.83 5.77
CA LYS A 99 -7.89 -1.25 6.10
C LYS A 99 -7.45 -0.15 5.13
N ILE A 100 -7.67 -0.34 3.82
CA ILE A 100 -7.39 0.68 2.80
C ILE A 100 -8.20 1.95 3.08
N MET A 101 -9.48 1.80 3.43
CA MET A 101 -10.36 2.93 3.75
C MET A 101 -9.92 3.64 5.03
N ASP A 102 -9.53 2.91 6.07
CA ASP A 102 -8.97 3.49 7.31
C ASP A 102 -7.70 4.31 7.03
N CYS A 103 -6.78 3.78 6.23
CA CYS A 103 -5.58 4.50 5.81
C CYS A 103 -5.95 5.79 5.06
N LYS A 104 -6.87 5.72 4.09
CA LYS A 104 -7.33 6.89 3.33
C LYS A 104 -7.92 7.98 4.24
N GLU A 105 -8.68 7.62 5.26
CA GLU A 105 -9.28 8.59 6.19
C GLU A 105 -8.27 9.21 7.14
N THR A 106 -7.22 8.48 7.50
CA THR A 106 -6.14 8.94 8.39
C THR A 106 -5.21 9.96 7.71
N PHE A 107 -5.08 9.90 6.37
CA PHE A 107 -4.27 10.85 5.58
C PHE A 107 -5.05 12.06 5.04
N LYS A 108 -6.18 12.42 5.66
CA LYS A 108 -6.92 13.66 5.36
C LYS A 108 -6.24 14.91 5.92
#